data_AF-A0A519H2U3-F1
#
_entry.id   AF-A0A519H2U3-F1
#
_cell.length_a   1.000
_cell.length_b   1.000
_cell.length_c   1.000
_cell.angle_alpha   90.00
_cell.angle_beta   90.00
_cell.angle_gamma   90.00
#
_symmetry.space_group_name_H-M   'P 1'
#
loop_
_entity.id
_entity.type
_entity.pdbx_description
1 polymer ?
#
loop_
_entity_poly.entity_id
_entity_poly.type
_entity_poly.pdbx_seq_one_letter_code
_entity_poly.pdbx_strand_id
1 'polypeptide(L)'
;MDTSFQELLSSYVERYPQEVRDLAETFCASTTRLGHHMVTQPMALTGEVKAQALQRGLDVELVANAVADYSAIEARAESMHKASRS
;
A
#
# COMPACT_ATOMS: atom_id res chain seq x y z
N MET A 1 14.06 3.98 -17.04
CA MET A 1 13.55 3.50 -15.74
C MET A 1 13.35 4.71 -14.87
N ASP A 2 12.15 4.90 -14.32
CA ASP A 2 11.87 6.00 -13.38
C ASP A 2 12.56 5.72 -12.06
N THR A 3 13.77 6.27 -11.88
CA THR A 3 14.59 6.11 -10.67
C THR A 3 13.80 6.47 -9.41
N SER A 4 12.92 7.48 -9.52
CA SER A 4 12.05 7.93 -8.44
C SER A 4 11.04 6.88 -7.95
N PHE A 5 10.56 6.00 -8.83
CA PHE A 5 9.61 4.95 -8.46
C PHE A 5 10.33 3.79 -7.76
N GLN A 6 11.51 3.43 -8.26
CA GLN A 6 12.33 2.38 -7.66
C GLN A 6 12.83 2.79 -6.26
N GLU A 7 13.20 4.06 -6.07
CA GLU A 7 13.57 4.62 -4.76
C GLU A 7 12.42 4.57 -3.76
N LEU A 8 11.19 4.86 -4.20
CA LEU A 8 9.99 4.76 -3.35
C LEU A 8 9.75 3.32 -2.88
N LEU A 9 9.84 2.34 -3.79
CA LEU A 9 9.73 0.93 -3.45
C LEU A 9 10.84 0.46 -2.51
N SER A 10 12.09 0.83 -2.77
CA SER A 10 13.21 0.46 -1.89
C SER A 10 13.04 1.04 -0.48
N SER A 11 12.67 2.32 -0.38
CA SER A 11 12.40 2.99 0.90
C SER A 11 11.26 2.31 1.67
N TYR A 12 10.19 1.91 0.97
CA TYR A 12 9.09 1.13 1.56
C TYR A 12 9.57 -0.22 2.11
N VAL A 13 10.37 -0.96 1.34
CA VAL A 13 10.90 -2.28 1.73
C VAL A 13 11.83 -2.18 2.94
N GLU A 14 12.64 -1.13 3.02
CA GLU A 14 13.57 -0.89 4.14
C GLU A 14 12.85 -0.41 5.40
N ARG A 15 11.79 0.38 5.25
CA ARG A 15 11.05 0.97 6.38
C ARG A 15 10.15 -0.02 7.09
N TYR A 16 9.57 -0.99 6.38
CA TYR A 16 8.55 -1.87 6.93
C TYR A 16 9.01 -3.35 6.98
N PRO A 17 8.83 -4.03 8.13
CA PRO A 17 9.04 -5.46 8.22
C PRO A 17 8.19 -6.22 7.20
N GLN A 18 8.70 -7.36 6.74
CA GLN A 18 8.01 -8.16 5.70
C GLN A 18 6.56 -8.48 6.07
N GLU A 19 6.27 -8.87 7.31
CA GLU A 19 4.91 -9.23 7.74
C GLU A 19 3.92 -8.05 7.70
N VAL A 20 4.42 -6.83 7.95
CA VAL A 20 3.64 -5.59 7.83
C VAL A 20 3.38 -5.28 6.36
N ARG A 21 4.40 -5.46 5.51
CA ARG A 21 4.27 -5.28 4.06
C ARG A 21 3.27 -6.27 3.47
N ASP A 22 3.41 -7.55 3.77
CA ASP A 22 2.50 -8.60 3.28
C ASP A 22 1.03 -8.29 3.61
N LEU A 23 0.75 -7.81 4.84
CA LEU A 23 -0.60 -7.44 5.26
C LEU A 23 -1.09 -6.18 4.55
N ALA A 24 -0.24 -5.16 4.41
CA ALA A 24 -0.57 -3.93 3.72
C ALA A 24 -0.83 -4.16 2.22
N GLU A 25 0.04 -4.91 1.55
CA GLU A 25 -0.07 -5.28 0.14
C GLU A 25 -1.31 -6.14 -0.11
N THR A 26 -1.61 -7.10 0.76
CA THR A 26 -2.85 -7.90 0.68
C THR A 26 -4.10 -7.02 0.80
N PHE A 27 -4.08 -6.07 1.73
CA PHE A 27 -5.19 -5.13 1.89
C PHE A 27 -5.36 -4.25 0.65
N CYS A 28 -4.29 -3.59 0.19
CA CYS A 28 -4.30 -2.77 -1.02
C CYS A 28 -4.78 -3.58 -2.22
N ALA A 29 -4.27 -4.79 -2.45
CA ALA A 29 -4.71 -5.64 -3.54
C ALA A 29 -6.22 -5.98 -3.47
N SER A 30 -6.75 -6.22 -2.27
CA SER A 30 -8.17 -6.49 -2.07
C SER A 30 -9.05 -5.29 -2.37
N THR A 31 -8.58 -4.08 -2.05
CA THR A 31 -9.36 -2.84 -2.18
C THR A 31 -9.21 -2.18 -3.53
N THR A 32 -8.03 -2.25 -4.14
CA THR A 32 -7.75 -1.77 -5.50
C THR A 32 -8.53 -2.59 -6.54
N ARG A 33 -8.76 -3.89 -6.30
CA ARG A 33 -9.69 -4.69 -7.13
C ARG A 33 -11.15 -4.31 -6.97
N LEU A 34 -11.55 -3.90 -5.77
CA LEU A 34 -12.95 -3.56 -5.46
C LEU A 34 -13.30 -2.12 -5.82
N GLY A 35 -12.32 -1.23 -5.93
CA GLY A 35 -12.50 0.19 -6.19
C GLY A 35 -11.69 0.67 -7.38
N HIS A 36 -12.32 0.68 -8.57
CA HIS A 36 -11.90 1.52 -9.71
C HIS A 36 -12.06 3.04 -9.43
N HIS A 37 -12.18 3.44 -8.16
CA HIS A 37 -12.30 4.84 -7.74
C HIS A 37 -10.98 5.29 -7.13
N MET A 38 -10.36 6.23 -7.83
CA MET A 38 -9.15 6.95 -7.42
C MET A 38 -9.16 7.25 -5.92
N VAL A 39 -8.33 6.52 -5.18
CA VAL A 39 -8.15 6.69 -3.74
C VAL A 39 -7.31 7.96 -3.54
N THR A 40 -7.98 9.10 -3.38
CA THR A 40 -7.34 10.38 -3.05
C THR A 40 -7.29 10.64 -1.55
N GLN A 41 -7.81 9.72 -0.72
CA GLN A 41 -7.83 9.84 0.73
C GLN A 41 -7.12 8.65 1.40
N PRO A 42 -6.49 8.85 2.57
CA PRO A 42 -5.93 7.75 3.34
C PRO A 42 -7.03 6.74 3.65
N MET A 43 -6.86 5.51 3.15
CA MET A 43 -7.78 4.42 3.45
C MET A 43 -7.68 4.03 4.92
N ALA A 44 -8.77 4.20 5.66
CA ALA A 44 -8.85 3.64 6.99
C ALA A 44 -8.80 2.10 6.90
N LEU A 45 -7.93 1.47 7.70
CA LEU A 45 -7.89 0.02 7.82
C LEU A 45 -9.27 -0.51 8.24
N THR A 46 -9.74 -1.57 7.57
CA THR A 46 -10.97 -2.25 7.96
C THR A 46 -10.81 -2.93 9.32
N GLY A 47 -11.92 -3.18 10.01
CA GLY A 47 -11.90 -3.89 11.29
C GLY A 47 -11.23 -5.27 11.20
N GLU A 48 -11.37 -5.95 10.06
CA GLU A 48 -10.73 -7.23 9.79
C GLU A 48 -9.19 -7.12 9.72
N VAL A 49 -8.67 -6.13 9.00
CA VAL A 49 -7.21 -5.92 8.89
C VAL A 49 -6.61 -5.52 10.23
N LYS A 50 -7.31 -4.70 11.01
CA LYS A 50 -6.90 -4.36 12.39
C LYS A 50 -6.86 -5.62 13.26
N ALA A 51 -7.87 -6.49 13.18
CA ALA A 51 -7.89 -7.74 13.91
C ALA A 51 -6.75 -8.68 13.49
N GLN A 52 -6.47 -8.79 12.18
CA GLN A 52 -5.35 -9.60 11.68
C GLN A 52 -3.99 -9.07 12.14
N ALA A 53 -3.79 -7.74 12.14
CA ALA A 53 -2.59 -7.12 12.67
C ALA A 53 -2.40 -7.47 14.15
N LEU A 54 -3.43 -7.28 14.97
CA LEU A 54 -3.39 -7.61 16.40
C LEU A 54 -3.16 -9.10 16.67
N GLN A 55 -3.80 -9.99 15.91
CA GLN A 55 -3.60 -11.45 16.02
C GLN A 55 -2.16 -11.88 15.73
N ARG A 56 -1.48 -11.17 14.84
CA ARG A 56 -0.09 -11.41 14.47
C ARG A 56 0.90 -10.66 15.38
N GLY A 57 0.41 -9.89 16.36
CA GLY A 57 1.25 -9.06 17.23
C GLY A 57 1.87 -7.85 16.52
N LEU A 58 1.31 -7.42 15.39
CA LEU A 58 1.75 -6.27 14.62
C LEU A 58 1.12 -4.98 15.14
N ASP A 59 1.88 -3.89 15.07
CA ASP A 59 1.36 -2.55 15.36
C ASP A 59 0.40 -2.10 14.26
N VAL A 60 -0.84 -1.80 14.66
CA VAL A 60 -1.91 -1.35 13.76
C VAL A 60 -1.57 -0.01 13.11
N GLU A 61 -0.90 0.90 13.82
CA GLU A 61 -0.46 2.18 13.25
C GLU A 61 0.64 1.95 12.21
N LEU A 62 1.55 1.03 12.47
CA LEU A 62 2.61 0.67 11.51
C LEU A 62 2.03 0.06 10.23
N VAL A 63 1.02 -0.80 10.35
CA VAL A 63 0.28 -1.35 9.21
C VAL A 63 -0.48 -0.26 8.46
N ALA A 64 -1.10 0.69 9.16
CA ALA A 64 -1.81 1.81 8.52
C ALA A 64 -0.85 2.70 7.71
N ASN A 65 0.32 2.97 8.25
CA ASN A 65 1.37 3.71 7.56
C ASN A 65 1.88 2.94 6.32
N ALA A 66 2.10 1.63 6.44
CA ALA A 66 2.50 0.81 5.30
C ALA A 66 1.43 0.77 4.19
N VAL A 67 0.15 0.71 4.55
CA VAL A 67 -0.96 0.80 3.59
C VAL A 67 -0.96 2.15 2.87
N ALA A 68 -0.77 3.25 3.60
CA ALA A 68 -0.73 4.58 3.00
C ALA A 68 0.44 4.74 2.02
N ASP A 69 1.65 4.33 2.44
CA ASP A 69 2.86 4.40 1.62
C ASP A 69 2.72 3.51 0.36
N TYR A 70 2.22 2.28 0.51
CA TYR A 70 2.03 1.37 -0.63
C TYR A 70 0.93 1.84 -1.59
N SER A 71 -0.17 2.39 -1.08
CA SER A 71 -1.24 2.95 -1.92
C SER A 71 -0.75 4.11 -2.79
N ALA A 72 0.13 4.96 -2.25
CA ALA A 72 0.76 6.03 -3.03
C ALA A 72 1.68 5.49 -4.14
N ILE A 73 2.37 4.39 -3.88
CA ILE A 73 3.18 3.67 -4.88
C ILE A 73 2.28 3.11 -5.99
N GLU A 74 1.19 2.42 -5.65
CA GLU A 74 0.23 1.90 -6.64
C GLU A 74 -0.37 3.01 -7.51
N ALA A 75 -0.80 4.12 -6.92
CA ALA A 75 -1.36 5.25 -7.66
C ALA A 75 -0.36 5.88 -8.64
N ARG A 76 0.92 5.95 -8.25
CA ARG A 76 2.00 6.44 -9.12
C ARG A 76 2.29 5.45 -10.25
N ALA A 77 2.33 4.15 -9.96
CA ALA A 77 2.48 3.10 -10.97
C ALA A 77 1.33 3.14 -11.99
N GLU A 78 0.09 3.30 -11.55
CA GLU A 78 -1.08 3.41 -12.43
C GLU A 78 -0.99 4.66 -13.32
N SER A 79 -0.59 5.80 -12.74
CA SER A 79 -0.41 7.06 -13.48
C SER A 79 0.65 6.95 -14.58
N MET A 80 1.77 6.29 -14.29
CA MET A 80 2.83 6.00 -15.28
C MET A 80 2.33 5.06 -16.39
N HIS A 81 1.56 4.03 -16.03
CA HIS A 81 0.93 3.12 -17.00
C HIS A 81 -0.08 3.81 -17.92
N LYS A 82 -0.83 4.79 -17.41
CA LYS A 82 -1.75 5.60 -18.23
C LYS A 82 -1.00 6.55 -19.15
N ALA A 83 0.03 7.23 -18.65
CA ALA A 83 0.83 8.17 -19.44
C ALA A 83 1.62 7.51 -20.59
N SER A 84 1.98 6.24 -20.44
CA SER A 84 2.67 5.46 -21.49
C SER A 84 1.74 4.86 -22.55
N ARG A 85 0.41 4.97 -22.36
CA ARG A 85 -0.61 4.48 -23.31
C ARG A 85 -1.33 5.59 -24.08
N SER A 86 -1.10 6.86 -23.74
CA SER A 86 -1.58 8.06 -24.46
C SER A 86 -0.49 8.61 -25.36
#